data_AF-A0A968NW97-F1
#
_entry.id   AF-A0A968NW97-F1
#
_cell.length_a   1.000
_cell.length_b   1.000
_cell.length_c   1.000
_cell.angle_alpha   90.00
_cell.angle_beta   90.00
_cell.angle_gamma   90.00
#
_symmetry.space_group_name_H-M   'P 1'
#
loop_
_entity.id
_entity.type
_entity.pdbx_description
1 polymer ?
#
loop_
_entity_poly.entity_id
_entity_poly.type
_entity_poly.pdbx_seq_one_letter_code
_entity_poly.pdbx_strand_id
1 'polypeptide(L)' 'MNPNEFTQCFNLAKALDLVSASRKVNGVLYVYNAAGQAKPWDSFAAEYPLERLQAMVNRSQQAH' A
#
# COMPACT_ATOMS: atom_id res chain seq x y z
N MET A 1 8.99 11.12 1.19
CA MET A 1 8.45 10.10 2.12
C MET A 1 9.59 9.58 2.96
N ASN A 2 9.48 9.66 4.29
CA ASN A 2 10.52 9.10 5.16
C ASN A 2 10.45 7.55 5.18
N PRO A 3 11.55 6.83 5.45
CA PRO A 3 11.57 5.37 5.45
C PRO A 3 10.54 4.73 6.39
N ASN A 4 10.26 5.39 7.53
CA ASN A 4 9.24 4.93 8.48
C ASN A 4 7.83 5.03 7.91
N GLU A 5 7.48 6.18 7.33
CA GLU A 5 6.16 6.36 6.70
C GLU A 5 5.96 5.38 5.55
N PHE A 6 7.00 5.16 4.74
CA PHE A 6 6.98 4.17 3.67
C PHE A 6 6.64 2.78 4.22
N THR A 7 7.35 2.37 5.26
CA THR A 7 7.16 1.05 5.90
C THR A 7 5.76 0.92 6.47
N GLN A 8 5.25 1.97 7.14
CA GLN A 8 3.88 1.99 7.68
C GLN A 8 2.83 1.90 6.57
N CYS A 9 2.91 2.73 5.53
CA CYS A 9 2.01 2.64 4.37
C CYS A 9 2.03 1.26 3.75
N PHE A 10 3.22 0.71 3.51
CA PHE A 10 3.36 -0.59 2.85
C PHE A 10 2.75 -1.72 3.69
N ASN A 11 2.99 -1.71 5.00
CA ASN A 11 2.41 -2.70 5.90
C ASN A 11 0.88 -2.58 5.99
N LEU A 12 0.33 -1.37 6.07
CA LEU A 12 -1.12 -1.16 6.09
C LEU A 12 -1.76 -1.58 4.76
N ALA A 13 -1.14 -1.24 3.63
CA ALA A 13 -1.60 -1.66 2.31
C ALA A 13 -1.62 -3.18 2.15
N LYS A 14 -0.63 -3.89 2.72
CA LYS A 14 -0.65 -5.36 2.78
C LYS A 14 -1.73 -5.90 3.71
N ALA A 15 -1.93 -5.29 4.88
CA ALA A 15 -2.96 -5.71 5.84
C ALA A 15 -4.39 -5.55 5.28
N LEU A 16 -4.59 -4.59 4.38
CA LEU A 16 -5.85 -4.36 3.66
C LEU A 16 -5.98 -5.21 2.38
N ASP A 17 -5.04 -6.12 2.10
CA ASP A 17 -4.97 -6.92 0.86
C ASP A 17 -4.89 -6.07 -0.44
N LEU A 18 -4.55 -4.79 -0.33
CA LEU A 18 -4.39 -3.89 -1.48
C LEU A 18 -3.10 -4.18 -2.26
N VAL A 19 -2.09 -4.70 -1.56
CA VAL A 19 -0.80 -5.10 -2.13
C VAL A 19 -0.53 -6.55 -1.78
N SER A 20 -0.53 -7.40 -2.80
CA SER A 20 -0.18 -8.83 -2.69
C SER A 20 1.32 -9.04 -2.81
N ALA A 21 1.97 -8.36 -3.77
CA ALA A 21 3.40 -8.46 -4.00
C ALA A 21 4.00 -7.09 -4.35
N SER A 22 5.32 -6.96 -4.21
CA SER A 22 6.07 -5.81 -4.69
C SER A 22 7.34 -6.23 -5.39
N ARG A 23 7.75 -5.47 -6.41
CA ARG A 23 8.96 -5.72 -7.19
C ARG A 23 9.61 -4.42 -7.57
N LYS A 24 10.93 -4.33 -7.40
CA LYS A 24 11.71 -3.21 -7.91
C LYS A 24 12.14 -3.51 -9.35
N VAL A 25 11.79 -2.63 -10.29
CA VAL A 25 12.13 -2.74 -11.72
C VAL A 25 12.78 -1.42 -12.13
N ASN A 26 14.03 -1.47 -12.60
CA ASN A 26 14.80 -0.29 -13.01
C ASN A 26 14.81 0.86 -11.99
N GLY A 27 14.90 0.53 -10.69
CA GLY A 27 14.92 1.54 -9.63
C GLY A 27 13.54 1.95 -9.10
N VAL A 28 12.46 1.68 -9.84
CA VAL A 28 11.08 2.00 -9.45
C VAL A 28 10.47 0.82 -8.71
N LEU A 29 9.83 1.08 -7.56
CA LEU A 29 9.05 0.07 -6.86
C LEU A 29 7.66 -0.05 -7.49
N TYR A 30 7.32 -1.24 -7.97
CA TYR A 30 5.98 -1.60 -8.40
C TYR A 30 5.31 -2.44 -7.33
N VAL A 31 4.02 -2.21 -7.13
CA VAL A 31 3.16 -3.01 -6.28
C VAL A 31 2.10 -3.70 -7.13
N TYR A 32 1.77 -4.93 -6.75
CA TYR A 32 0.83 -5.80 -7.44
C TYR A 32 -0.36 -6.05 -6.51
N ASN A 33 -1.57 -5.87 -7.02
CA ASN A 33 -2.78 -6.28 -6.29
C ASN A 33 -3.05 -7.78 -6.48
N ALA A 34 -4.07 -8.31 -5.80
CA ALA A 34 -4.48 -9.71 -5.93
C ALA A 34 -4.89 -10.11 -7.36
N ALA A 35 -5.32 -9.15 -8.19
CA ALA A 35 -5.62 -9.36 -9.60
C ALA A 35 -4.37 -9.38 -10.51
N GLY A 36 -3.16 -9.26 -9.94
CA GLY A 36 -1.90 -9.23 -10.68
C GLY A 36 -1.63 -7.91 -11.41
N GLN A 37 -2.45 -6.88 -11.18
CA GLN A 37 -2.23 -5.57 -11.79
C GLN A 37 -1.08 -4.86 -11.08
N ALA A 38 -0.08 -4.49 -11.86
CA ALA A 38 1.07 -3.73 -11.38
C ALA A 38 0.79 -2.23 -11.47
N LYS A 39 1.16 -1.48 -10.43
CA LYS A 39 1.25 -0.01 -10.49
C LYS A 39 2.48 0.49 -9.77
N PRO A 40 3.05 1.63 -10.20
CA PRO A 40 4.15 2.27 -9.48
C PRO A 40 3.73 2.62 -8.05
N TRP A 41 4.64 2.46 -7.10
CA TRP A 41 4.42 2.82 -5.69
C TRP A 41 4.02 4.28 -5.55
N ASP A 42 4.64 5.18 -6.31
CA ASP A 42 4.36 6.61 -6.26
C ASP A 42 2.89 6.90 -6.60
N SER A 43 2.37 6.29 -7.68
CA SER A 43 0.95 6.37 -8.04
C SER A 43 0.05 5.74 -6.98
N PHE A 44 0.42 4.56 -6.46
CA PHE A 44 -0.34 3.91 -5.39
C PHE A 44 -0.42 4.78 -4.12
N ALA A 45 0.70 5.37 -3.71
CA ALA A 45 0.78 6.22 -2.52
C ALA A 45 0.01 7.54 -2.70
N ALA A 46 -0.09 8.05 -3.94
CA ALA A 46 -0.94 9.20 -4.25
C ALA A 46 -2.44 8.85 -4.16
N GLU A 47 -2.85 7.66 -4.60
CA GLU A 47 -4.24 7.18 -4.50
C GLU A 47 -4.63 6.79 -3.06
N TYR A 48 -3.68 6.20 -2.33
CA TYR A 48 -3.81 5.65 -0.99
C TYR A 48 -2.76 6.26 -0.05
N PRO A 49 -2.91 7.55 0.34
CA PRO A 49 -2.04 8.15 1.33
C PRO A 49 -2.19 7.46 2.69
N LEU A 50 -1.18 7.61 3.56
CA LEU A 50 -1.09 6.96 4.87
C LEU A 50 -2.38 7.10 5.69
N GLU A 51 -2.91 8.32 5.79
CA GLU A 51 -4.12 8.64 6.55
C GLU A 51 -5.33 7.85 6.05
N ARG A 52 -5.45 7.67 4.74
CA ARG A 52 -6.53 6.89 4.11
C ARG A 52 -6.40 5.42 4.44
N LEU A 53 -5.19 4.87 4.35
CA LEU A 53 -4.91 3.48 4.72
C LEU A 53 -5.19 3.24 6.20
N GLN A 54 -4.79 4.16 7.09
CA GLN A 54 -5.08 4.09 8.52
C GLN A 54 -6.58 4.11 8.79
N ALA A 55 -7.33 5.00 8.14
CA ALA A 55 -8.78 5.07 8.27
C ALA A 55 -9.49 3.79 7.78
N MET A 56 -8.99 3.18 6.69
CA MET A 56 -9.51 1.92 6.17
C MET A 56 -9.26 0.76 7.14
N VAL A 57 -8.05 0.63 7.70
CA VAL A 57 -7.73 -0.39 8.70
C VAL A 57 -8.61 -0.22 9.95
N ASN A 58 -8.77 1.00 10.44
CA ASN A 58 -9.60 1.27 11.62
C ASN A 58 -11.07 0.87 11.38
N ARG A 59 -11.61 1.14 10.19
CA ARG A 59 -12.96 0.69 9.79
C ARG A 59 -13.06 -0.82 9.67
N SER A 60 -12.05 -1.49 9.11
CA SER A 60 -12.01 -2.95 9.03
C SER A 60 -11.91 -3.61 10.41
N GLN A 61 -11.26 -2.96 11.39
CA GLN A 61 -11.17 -3.46 12.76
C GLN A 61 -12.43 -3.18 13.61
N GLN A 62 -13.17 -2.10 13.33
CA GLN A 62 -14.45 -1.81 14.01
C GLN A 62 -15.63 -2.64 13.48
N ALA A 63 -15.49 -3.29 12.33
CA ALA A 63 -16.51 -4.20 11.78
C ALA A 63 -16.40 -5.64 12.31
N HIS A 64 -15.63 -5.86 13.38
CA HIS A 64 -15.45 -7.12 14.10
C HIS A 64 -15.87 -6.94 15.56
#